data_AF-A0A314YTU8-F1
#
_entry.id   AF-A0A314YTU8-F1
#
_cell.length_a   1.000
_cell.length_b   1.000
_cell.length_c   1.000
_cell.angle_alpha   90.00
_cell.angle_beta   90.00
_cell.angle_gamma   90.00
#
_symmetry.space_group_name_H-M   'P 1'
#
loop_
_entity.id
_entity.type
_entity.pdbx_description
1 polymer ?
#
loop_
_entity_poly.entity_id
_entity_poly.type
_entity_poly.pdbx_seq_one_letter_code
_entity_poly.pdbx_strand_id
1 'polypeptide(L)'
;MIESVPGMKALDMNTAEDAIVKLTREIVPGMIVTGMEVAEIDGSPRMGPTFGAMMISGQKAAHLALKALGLPNALDGSYVGSIQPELILAAADSAEIAEA
;
A
#
# COMPACT_ATOMS: atom_id res chain seq x y z
N MET A 1 -8.07 -18.64 -1.19
CA MET A 1 -9.07 -17.94 -0.37
C MET A 1 -8.42 -17.60 0.96
N ILE A 2 -8.82 -16.51 1.61
CA ILE A 2 -8.33 -16.18 2.96
C ILE A 2 -9.01 -17.07 4.01
N GLU A 3 -8.23 -17.62 4.93
CA GLU A 3 -8.74 -18.57 5.94
C GLU A 3 -9.38 -17.88 7.15
N SER A 4 -8.87 -16.71 7.53
CA SER A 4 -9.34 -15.94 8.68
C SER A 4 -9.08 -14.45 8.51
N VAL A 5 -9.93 -13.62 9.13
CA VAL A 5 -9.78 -12.17 9.21
C VAL A 5 -9.58 -11.82 10.69
N PRO A 6 -8.35 -11.50 11.14
CA PRO A 6 -8.04 -11.24 12.55
C PRO A 6 -8.69 -9.95 13.08
N GLY A 7 -9.06 -9.03 12.19
CA GLY A 7 -9.73 -7.77 12.51
C GLY A 7 -8.76 -6.67 12.93
N MET A 8 -9.17 -5.42 12.72
CA MET A 8 -8.37 -4.23 13.04
C MET A 8 -8.05 -4.13 14.53
N LYS A 9 -6.78 -3.87 14.86
CA LYS A 9 -6.31 -3.70 16.25
C LYS A 9 -6.55 -2.29 16.79
N ALA A 10 -6.18 -2.10 18.06
CA ALA A 10 -6.19 -0.79 18.72
C ALA A 10 -5.33 0.26 17.99
N LEU A 11 -5.45 1.52 18.40
CA LEU A 11 -4.78 2.63 17.74
C LEU A 11 -3.29 2.70 18.13
N ASP A 12 -2.42 2.64 17.13
CA ASP A 12 -0.99 2.94 17.21
C ASP A 12 -0.57 3.51 15.85
N MET A 13 -0.38 4.82 15.79
CA MET A 13 -0.24 5.56 14.54
C MET A 13 1.03 5.21 13.78
N ASN A 14 2.17 5.17 14.48
CA ASN A 14 3.47 4.92 13.85
C ASN A 14 3.50 3.54 13.20
N THR A 15 3.07 2.51 13.96
CA THR A 15 3.02 1.14 13.43
C THR A 15 1.95 0.98 12.35
N ALA A 16 0.78 1.63 12.52
CA ALA A 16 -0.32 1.51 11.58
C ALA A 16 0.03 2.04 10.19
N GLU A 17 0.58 3.25 10.08
CA GLU A 17 0.78 3.89 8.78
C GLU A 17 1.75 3.10 7.89
N ASP A 18 2.87 2.67 8.46
CA ASP A 18 3.85 1.84 7.76
C ASP A 18 3.27 0.45 7.40
N ALA A 19 2.54 -0.16 8.33
CA ALA A 19 1.94 -1.48 8.11
C ALA A 19 0.94 -1.46 6.94
N ILE A 20 0.07 -0.44 6.86
CA ILE A 20 -0.92 -0.36 5.78
C ILE A 20 -0.25 -0.22 4.41
N VAL A 21 0.75 0.67 4.28
CA VAL A 21 1.47 0.84 3.01
C VAL A 21 2.20 -0.45 2.64
N LYS A 22 2.88 -1.08 3.59
CA LYS A 22 3.62 -2.33 3.37
C LYS A 22 2.71 -3.48 2.94
N LEU A 23 1.57 -3.66 3.61
CA LEU A 23 0.69 -4.82 3.44
C LEU A 23 -0.33 -4.68 2.31
N THR A 24 -0.49 -3.48 1.74
CA THR A 24 -1.25 -3.27 0.51
C THR A 24 -0.72 -4.17 -0.61
N ARG A 25 -1.54 -5.12 -1.06
CA ARG A 25 -1.17 -6.16 -2.03
C ARG A 25 -2.40 -6.79 -2.67
N GLU A 26 -2.15 -7.61 -3.69
CA GLU A 26 -3.11 -8.59 -4.18
C GLU A 26 -3.25 -9.72 -3.15
N ILE A 27 -4.41 -9.83 -2.52
CA ILE A 27 -4.67 -10.80 -1.43
C ILE A 27 -5.06 -12.16 -2.00
N VAL A 28 -5.83 -12.15 -3.09
CA VAL A 28 -6.17 -13.32 -3.90
C VAL A 28 -6.09 -12.94 -5.38
N PRO A 29 -5.87 -13.90 -6.29
CA PRO A 29 -5.77 -13.60 -7.73
C PRO A 29 -6.97 -12.77 -8.22
N GLY A 30 -6.69 -11.58 -8.74
CA GLY A 30 -7.66 -10.61 -9.25
C GLY A 30 -8.22 -9.62 -8.21
N MET A 31 -7.78 -9.66 -6.94
CA MET A 31 -8.32 -8.79 -5.88
C MET A 31 -7.20 -8.14 -5.05
N ILE A 32 -7.04 -6.83 -5.24
CA ILE A 32 -6.14 -5.97 -4.47
C ILE A 32 -6.90 -5.31 -3.34
N VAL A 33 -6.32 -5.33 -2.14
CA VAL A 33 -6.86 -4.63 -0.96
C VAL A 33 -5.91 -3.50 -0.57
N THR A 34 -6.48 -2.35 -0.23
CA THR A 34 -5.79 -1.09 0.03
C THR A 34 -6.50 -0.31 1.15
N GLY A 35 -5.82 0.69 1.71
CA GLY A 35 -6.33 1.52 2.79
C GLY A 35 -6.62 0.74 4.07
N MET A 36 -7.61 1.20 4.83
CA MET A 36 -7.94 0.63 6.15
C MET A 36 -8.48 -0.80 6.11
N GLU A 37 -8.98 -1.27 4.97
CA GLU A 37 -9.42 -2.67 4.82
C GLU A 37 -8.24 -3.64 4.98
N VAL A 38 -7.01 -3.22 4.65
CA VAL A 38 -5.79 -3.99 4.93
C VAL A 38 -5.63 -4.28 6.42
N ALA A 39 -6.05 -3.35 7.30
CA ALA A 39 -5.97 -3.54 8.75
C ALA A 39 -6.89 -4.68 9.23
N GLU A 40 -8.05 -4.83 8.62
CA GLU A 40 -9.00 -5.89 8.97
C GLU A 40 -8.43 -7.27 8.59
N ILE A 41 -7.87 -7.37 7.38
CA ILE A 41 -7.35 -8.64 6.84
C ILE A 41 -6.05 -9.08 7.53
N ASP A 42 -5.15 -8.16 7.83
CA ASP A 42 -3.82 -8.51 8.37
C ASP A 42 -3.71 -8.28 9.89
N GLY A 43 -4.72 -7.67 10.52
CA GLY A 43 -4.72 -7.41 11.95
C GLY A 43 -3.74 -6.34 12.36
N SER A 44 -3.68 -5.26 11.58
CA SER A 44 -2.81 -4.09 11.85
C SER A 44 -3.49 -3.10 12.81
N PRO A 45 -2.71 -2.30 13.56
CA PRO A 45 -3.25 -1.17 14.30
C PRO A 45 -3.94 -0.16 13.38
N ARG A 46 -4.82 0.67 13.93
CA ARG A 46 -5.42 1.82 13.23
C ARG A 46 -4.62 3.10 13.48
N MET A 47 -4.57 4.03 12.51
CA MET A 47 -3.88 5.32 12.68
C MET A 47 -4.78 6.47 13.17
N GLY A 48 -6.11 6.33 13.13
CA GLY A 48 -6.98 7.42 13.57
C GLY A 48 -7.02 8.58 12.57
N PRO A 49 -6.90 9.85 12.99
CA PRO A 49 -7.17 11.01 12.15
C PRO A 49 -5.95 11.47 11.30
N THR A 50 -5.20 10.51 10.73
CA THR A 50 -4.13 10.78 9.75
C THR A 50 -4.39 10.00 8.47
N PHE A 51 -3.96 10.55 7.34
CA PHE A 51 -4.35 10.07 6.01
C PHE A 51 -3.15 9.75 5.10
N GLY A 52 -1.92 9.91 5.57
CA GLY A 52 -0.71 9.71 4.76
C GLY A 52 -0.67 8.28 4.19
N ALA A 53 -0.81 7.29 5.07
CA ALA A 53 -0.86 5.90 4.68
C ALA A 53 -1.99 5.57 3.68
N MET A 54 -3.15 6.24 3.78
CA MET A 54 -4.25 6.00 2.84
C MET A 54 -3.89 6.42 1.42
N MET A 55 -3.28 7.60 1.27
CA MET A 55 -2.88 8.12 -0.03
C MET A 55 -1.79 7.23 -0.65
N ILE A 56 -0.77 6.88 0.14
CA ILE A 56 0.36 6.08 -0.35
C ILE A 56 -0.06 4.63 -0.62
N SER A 57 -0.91 4.05 0.23
CA SER A 57 -1.52 2.74 -0.01
C SER A 57 -2.31 2.73 -1.31
N GLY A 58 -3.13 3.75 -1.58
CA GLY A 58 -3.89 3.88 -2.82
C GLY A 58 -2.99 3.96 -4.06
N GLN A 59 -1.90 4.75 -4.00
CA GLN A 59 -0.91 4.81 -5.08
C GLN A 59 -0.28 3.43 -5.34
N LYS A 60 0.17 2.74 -4.28
CA LYS A 60 0.74 1.39 -4.41
C LYS A 60 -0.26 0.41 -5.02
N ALA A 61 -1.52 0.45 -4.61
CA ALA A 61 -2.59 -0.37 -5.18
C ALA A 61 -2.80 -0.10 -6.68
N ALA A 62 -2.73 1.15 -7.11
CA ALA A 62 -2.82 1.50 -8.53
C ALA A 62 -1.64 0.89 -9.33
N HIS A 63 -0.42 0.92 -8.82
CA HIS A 63 0.71 0.28 -9.49
C HIS A 63 0.63 -1.25 -9.48
N LEU A 64 0.09 -1.86 -8.42
CA LEU A 64 -0.22 -3.29 -8.40
C LEU A 64 -1.25 -3.66 -9.46
N ALA A 65 -2.27 -2.82 -9.66
CA ALA A 65 -3.28 -3.03 -10.71
C ALA A 65 -2.67 -2.89 -12.11
N LEU A 66 -1.83 -1.87 -12.34
CA LEU A 66 -1.09 -1.72 -13.61
C LEU A 66 -0.21 -2.95 -13.89
N LYS A 67 0.50 -3.43 -12.86
CA LYS A 67 1.29 -4.66 -12.93
C LYS A 67 0.44 -5.88 -13.31
N ALA A 68 -0.70 -6.07 -12.65
CA ALA A 68 -1.62 -7.18 -12.94
C ALA A 68 -2.19 -7.12 -14.37
N LEU A 69 -2.35 -5.92 -14.93
CA LEU A 69 -2.77 -5.70 -16.31
C LEU A 69 -1.62 -5.81 -17.34
N GLY A 70 -0.38 -6.05 -16.90
CA GLY A 70 0.80 -6.08 -17.78
C GLY A 70 1.20 -4.70 -18.33
N LEU A 71 0.80 -3.63 -17.65
CA LEU A 71 1.09 -2.24 -18.01
C LEU A 71 2.33 -1.72 -17.25
N PRO A 72 3.01 -0.68 -17.78
CA PRO A 72 4.15 -0.05 -17.10
C PRO A 72 3.79 0.44 -15.69
N ASN A 73 4.63 0.11 -14.71
CA ASN A 73 4.38 0.38 -13.29
C ASN A 73 5.69 0.65 -12.51
N ALA A 74 5.57 1.21 -11.30
CA ALA A 74 6.73 1.65 -10.48
C ALA A 74 7.36 0.50 -9.72
N LEU A 75 6.63 -0.59 -9.51
CA LEU A 75 7.05 -1.70 -8.67
C LEU A 75 8.09 -2.56 -9.39
N ASP A 76 7.96 -2.70 -10.71
CA ASP A 76 8.86 -3.53 -11.52
C ASP A 76 10.00 -2.75 -12.17
N GLY A 77 10.08 -1.43 -11.93
CA GLY A 77 11.06 -0.56 -12.57
C GLY A 77 10.89 -0.45 -14.09
N SER A 78 9.82 -1.02 -14.66
CA SER A 78 9.53 -1.04 -16.09
C SER A 78 8.93 0.28 -16.60
N TYR A 79 9.06 1.36 -15.82
CA TYR A 79 8.58 2.68 -16.21
C TYR A 79 9.50 3.29 -17.27
N VAL A 80 8.90 3.63 -18.41
CA VAL A 80 9.58 4.26 -19.55
C VAL A 80 8.73 5.46 -19.99
N GLY A 81 8.98 6.66 -19.45
CA GLY A 81 8.31 7.88 -19.92
C GLY A 81 8.24 9.08 -18.96
N SER A 82 7.84 10.24 -19.51
CA SER A 82 7.56 11.50 -18.81
C SER A 82 6.26 11.41 -18.01
N ILE A 83 6.35 11.64 -16.71
CA ILE A 83 5.32 11.36 -15.72
C ILE A 83 4.23 12.43 -15.75
N GLN A 84 2.96 12.03 -15.69
CA GLN A 84 1.96 12.86 -15.01
C GLN A 84 2.31 12.82 -13.51
N PRO A 85 2.77 13.92 -12.89
CA PRO A 85 3.39 13.94 -11.55
C PRO A 85 2.66 13.12 -10.47
N GLU A 86 1.36 12.93 -10.65
CA GLU A 86 0.44 12.19 -9.79
C GLU A 86 0.68 10.67 -9.75
N LEU A 87 1.43 10.11 -10.72
CA LEU A 87 1.76 8.68 -10.82
C LEU A 87 3.13 8.30 -10.22
N ILE A 88 3.82 9.25 -9.56
CA ILE A 88 5.06 8.95 -8.84
C ILE A 88 4.70 8.24 -7.53
N LEU A 89 5.20 7.01 -7.36
CA LEU A 89 5.01 6.27 -6.12
C LEU A 89 5.90 6.87 -5.02
N ALA A 90 5.30 7.51 -4.03
CA ALA A 90 6.06 8.16 -2.95
C ALA A 90 6.75 7.18 -1.99
N ALA A 91 6.34 5.90 -2.00
CA ALA A 91 6.94 4.82 -1.19
C ALA A 91 7.89 3.90 -1.97
N ALA A 92 8.34 4.30 -3.17
CA ALA A 92 9.43 3.58 -3.82
C ALA A 92 10.69 3.72 -2.95
N ASP A 93 11.42 2.61 -2.74
CA ASP A 93 12.63 2.55 -1.93
C ASP A 93 13.60 3.67 -2.34
N SER A 94 13.57 4.75 -1.56
CA SER A 94 14.49 5.87 -1.65
C SER A 94 15.47 5.67 -0.50
N ALA A 95 16.77 5.83 -0.75
CA ALA A 95 17.84 5.57 0.22
C ALA A 95 17.83 6.48 1.47
N GLU A 96 16.74 7.21 1.71
CA GLU A 96 16.56 8.25 2.74
C GLU A 96 15.41 7.88 3.70
N ILE A 97 15.25 6.60 4.07
CA ILE A 97 14.39 6.25 5.18
C ILE A 97 15.19 6.50 6.47
N ALA A 98 14.86 7.56 7.20
CA ALA A 98 15.44 7.80 8.51
C ALA A 98 14.93 6.73 9.49
N GLU A 99 15.82 5.86 9.98
CA GLU A 99 15.52 5.03 11.14
C GLU A 99 15.40 5.95 12.37
N ALA A 100 14.20 5.98 12.97
CA ALA A 100 13.92 6.68 14.22
C ALA A 100 14.11 5.74 15.42
#